data_AF-A0AA38VX84-F1
#
_entry.id   AF-A0AA38VX84-F1
#
_cell.length_a   1.000
_cell.length_b   1.000
_cell.length_c   1.000
_cell.angle_alpha   90.00
_cell.angle_beta   90.00
_cell.angle_gamma   90.00
#
_symmetry.space_group_name_H-M   'P 1'
#
loop_
_entity.id
_entity.type
_entity.pdbx_description
1 polymer ?
#
loop_
_entity_poly.entity_id
_entity_poly.type
_entity_poly.pdbx_seq_one_letter_code
_entity_poly.pdbx_strand_id
1 'polypeptide(L)'
;MYRLHRIFIKENFKRNSMMKTMTCMAYDQHLNMILGDVEEIVTTVEIDDETYEEIVRSTRRTVPFLFVRGDGVILVSPPLRTA
;
A
#
# COMPACT_ATOMS: atom_id res chain seq x y z
N MET A 1 -4.60 -21.99 -3.10
CA MET A 1 -4.11 -21.08 -4.15
C MET A 1 -4.22 -19.66 -3.60
N TYR A 2 -3.24 -19.22 -2.79
CA TYR A 2 -3.25 -17.86 -2.22
C TYR A 2 -2.39 -16.98 -3.13
N ARG A 3 -3.02 -16.04 -3.85
CA ARG A 3 -2.31 -15.17 -4.78
C ARG A 3 -2.01 -13.86 -4.05
N LEU A 4 -0.80 -13.75 -3.51
CA LEU A 4 -0.28 -12.52 -2.92
C LEU A 4 -0.37 -11.38 -3.95
N HIS A 5 -1.00 -10.26 -3.63
CA HIS A 5 -1.05 -9.09 -4.50
C HIS A 5 -0.40 -7.89 -3.81
N ARG A 6 0.32 -7.09 -4.60
CA ARG A 6 0.88 -5.79 -4.16
C ARG A 6 0.03 -4.68 -4.75
N ILE A 7 -0.45 -3.79 -3.90
CA ILE A 7 -1.28 -2.66 -4.27
C ILE A 7 -0.54 -1.41 -3.81
N PHE A 8 -0.24 -0.53 -4.76
CA PHE A 8 0.39 0.76 -4.49
C PHE A 8 -0.68 1.85 -4.50
N ILE A 9 -0.71 2.61 -3.41
CA ILE A 9 -1.66 3.68 -3.17
C ILE A 9 -0.88 4.96 -2.90
N LYS A 10 -1.30 6.04 -3.55
CA LYS A 10 -0.81 7.38 -3.23
C LYS A 10 -1.85 8.06 -2.38
N GLU A 11 -1.50 8.33 -1.14
CA GLU A 11 -2.39 9.06 -0.24
C GLU A 11 -2.27 10.57 -0.48
N ASN A 12 -1.04 11.10 -0.51
CA ASN A 12 -0.77 12.54 -0.68
C ASN A 12 0.67 12.76 -1.18
N PHE A 13 1.05 14.00 -1.56
CA PHE A 13 2.39 14.31 -2.08
C PHE A 13 3.54 13.77 -1.20
N LYS A 14 3.42 13.92 0.13
CA LYS A 14 4.42 13.50 1.12
C LYS A 14 4.26 12.07 1.67
N ARG A 15 3.17 11.37 1.33
CA ARG A 15 2.85 10.03 1.88
C ARG A 15 2.50 9.03 0.79
N ASN A 16 3.25 7.94 0.75
CA ASN A 16 2.99 6.78 -0.10
C ASN A 16 2.62 5.60 0.79
N SER A 17 1.60 4.83 0.42
CA SER A 17 1.29 3.56 1.08
C SER A 17 1.40 2.41 0.08
N MET A 18 2.15 1.38 0.47
CA MET A 18 2.20 0.11 -0.25
C MET A 18 1.51 -0.93 0.61
N MET A 19 0.45 -1.51 0.08
CA MET A 19 -0.24 -2.63 0.69
C MET A 19 0.19 -3.93 0.05
N LYS A 20 0.49 -4.92 0.87
CA LYS A 20 0.61 -6.31 0.47
C LYS A 20 -0.54 -7.07 1.10
N THR A 21 -1.25 -7.85 0.29
CA THR A 21 -2.37 -8.66 0.78
C THR A 21 -2.17 -10.10 0.35
N MET A 22 -2.54 -11.03 1.22
CA MET A 22 -2.57 -12.46 0.90
C MET A 22 -3.77 -12.83 0.02
N THR A 23 -4.90 -12.12 0.19
CA THR A 23 -6.16 -12.43 -0.47
C THR A 23 -6.93 -11.16 -0.81
N CYS A 24 -7.20 -10.93 -2.10
CA CYS A 24 -8.24 -10.02 -2.53
C CYS A 24 -9.58 -10.77 -2.55
N MET A 25 -10.57 -10.28 -1.80
CA MET A 25 -11.87 -10.95 -1.64
C MET A 25 -12.87 -10.48 -2.70
N ALA A 26 -12.88 -9.18 -3.00
CA ALA A 26 -13.75 -8.58 -3.98
C ALA A 26 -13.14 -7.28 -4.53
N TYR A 27 -13.48 -6.95 -5.77
CA TYR A 27 -13.19 -5.66 -6.39
C TYR A 27 -14.28 -5.26 -7.39
N ASP A 28 -14.36 -3.97 -7.73
CA ASP A 28 -15.29 -3.43 -8.73
C ASP A 28 -14.58 -2.68 -9.87
N GLN A 29 -15.37 -2.11 -10.79
CA GLN A 29 -14.86 -1.33 -11.94
C GLN A 29 -14.15 -0.03 -11.54
N HIS A 30 -14.43 0.48 -10.34
CA HIS A 30 -13.80 1.68 -9.81
C HIS A 30 -12.51 1.36 -9.07
N LEU A 31 -12.12 0.08 -8.97
CA LEU A 31 -11.00 -0.43 -8.17
C LEU A 31 -11.19 -0.25 -6.67
N ASN A 32 -12.44 -0.18 -6.19
CA ASN A 32 -12.69 -0.42 -4.78
C ASN A 32 -12.40 -1.88 -4.47
N MET A 33 -11.73 -2.18 -3.34
CA MET A 33 -11.32 -3.54 -3.01
C MET A 33 -11.57 -3.87 -1.54
N ILE A 34 -11.90 -5.14 -1.28
CA ILE A 34 -11.89 -5.72 0.06
C ILE A 34 -10.72 -6.70 0.14
N LEU A 35 -9.79 -6.42 1.04
CA LEU A 35 -8.55 -7.17 1.20
C LEU A 35 -8.52 -7.88 2.55
N GLY A 36 -7.98 -9.10 2.57
CA GLY A 36 -7.70 -9.88 3.77
C GLY A 36 -6.21 -10.00 4.03
N ASP A 37 -5.84 -10.11 5.31
CA ASP A 37 -4.46 -10.30 5.77
C ASP A 37 -3.49 -9.30 5.12
N VAL A 38 -3.72 -8.01 5.38
CA VAL A 38 -3.00 -6.90 4.76
C VAL A 38 -1.81 -6.49 5.61
N GLU A 39 -0.61 -6.48 5.03
CA GLU A 39 0.55 -5.75 5.53
C GLU A 39 0.62 -4.41 4.80
N GLU A 40 0.35 -3.33 5.52
CA GLU A 40 0.47 -1.97 4.99
C GLU A 40 1.79 -1.36 5.41
N ILE A 41 2.48 -0.78 4.42
CA ILE A 41 3.75 -0.10 4.58
C ILE A 41 3.56 1.35 4.15
N VAL A 42 3.59 2.26 5.12
CA VAL A 42 3.49 3.69 4.88
C VAL A 42 4.88 4.30 4.87
N THR A 43 5.24 4.94 3.77
CA THR A 43 6.49 5.68 3.61
C THR A 43 6.19 7.17 3.64
N THR A 44 6.79 7.87 4.60
CA THR A 44 6.71 9.32 4.73
C THR A 44 8.07 9.94 4.45
N VAL A 45 8.07 11.05 3.70
CA VAL A 45 9.25 11.87 3.47
C VAL A 45 9.08 13.15 4.28
N GLU A 46 9.94 13.33 5.26
CA GLU A 46 10.03 14.51 6.11
C GLU A 46 11.28 15.29 5.70
N ILE A 47 11.19 16.62 5.66
CA ILE A 47 12.34 17.48 5.39
C ILE A 47 12.74 18.08 6.73
N ASP A 48 14.01 17.96 7.08
CA ASP A 48 14.56 18.60 8.27
C ASP A 48 14.72 20.11 8.03
N ASP A 49 14.14 20.93 8.90
CA ASP A 49 14.08 22.39 8.70
C ASP A 49 15.45 23.08 8.89
N GLU A 50 16.44 22.44 9.51
CA GLU A 50 17.77 23.00 9.76
C GLU A 50 18.80 22.56 8.70
N THR A 51 18.76 21.29 8.34
CA THR A 51 19.73 20.66 7.43
C THR A 51 19.22 20.53 6.00
N TYR A 52 17.91 20.72 5.77
CA TYR A 52 17.23 20.50 4.49
C TYR A 52 17.38 19.06 3.95
N GLU A 53 17.73 18.10 4.81
CA GLU A 53 17.86 16.71 4.42
C GLU A 53 16.49 16.01 4.35
N GLU A 54 16.32 15.11 3.36
CA GLU A 54 15.13 14.28 3.23
C GLU A 54 15.25 13.03 4.11
N ILE A 55 14.45 12.96 5.17
CA ILE A 55 14.35 11.81 6.06
C ILE A 55 13.20 10.92 5.59
N VAL A 56 13.54 9.74 5.09
CA VAL A 56 12.55 8.72 4.69
C VAL A 56 12.25 7.80 5.87
N ARG A 57 10.99 7.83 6.35
CA ARG A 57 10.50 6.93 7.40
C ARG A 57 9.54 5.91 6.81
N SER A 58 9.63 4.67 7.29
CA SER A 58 8.72 3.59 6.88
C SER A 58 8.12 2.92 8.09
N THR A 59 6.79 2.94 8.18
CA THR A 59 6.02 2.30 9.25
C THR A 59 5.23 1.14 8.67
N ARG A 60 5.17 0.02 9.39
CA ARG A 60 4.42 -1.17 8.98
C ARG A 60 3.30 -1.47 9.95
N ARG A 61 2.13 -1.85 9.44
CA ARG A 61 1.01 -2.34 10.24
C ARG A 61 0.35 -3.53 9.56
N THR A 62 -0.11 -4.47 10.37
CA THR A 62 -0.89 -5.62 9.90
C THR A 62 -2.36 -5.40 10.22
N VAL A 63 -3.22 -5.55 9.23
CA VAL A 63 -4.67 -5.35 9.34
C VAL A 63 -5.38 -6.60 8.81
N PRO A 64 -6.27 -7.24 9.60
CA PRO A 64 -6.90 -8.49 9.19
C PRO A 64 -7.85 -8.30 8.01
N PHE A 65 -8.58 -7.19 7.98
CA PHE A 65 -9.46 -6.81 6.87
C PHE A 65 -9.34 -5.32 6.58
N LEU A 66 -9.34 -4.97 5.29
CA LEU A 66 -9.21 -3.58 4.87
C LEU A 66 -10.07 -3.30 3.64
N PHE A 67 -10.86 -2.24 3.70
CA PHE A 67 -11.52 -1.68 2.53
C PHE A 67 -10.64 -0.58 1.92
N VAL A 68 -10.40 -0.69 0.61
CA VAL A 68 -9.62 0.27 -0.17
C VAL A 68 -10.55 0.96 -1.15
N ARG A 69 -10.52 2.29 -1.16
CA ARG A 69 -11.21 3.10 -2.17
C ARG A 69 -10.35 3.25 -3.41
N GLY A 70 -10.95 3.06 -4.58
CA GLY A 70 -10.23 3.00 -5.85
C GLY A 70 -9.57 4.30 -6.30
N ASP A 71 -10.06 5.47 -5.87
CA ASP A 71 -9.52 6.78 -6.27
C ASP A 71 -8.02 6.96 -5.94
N GLY A 72 -7.52 6.26 -4.91
CA GLY A 72 -6.11 6.33 -4.48
C GLY A 72 -5.21 5.24 -5.09
N VAL A 73 -5.79 4.27 -5.80
CA VAL A 73 -5.06 3.11 -6.34
C VAL A 73 -4.31 3.54 -7.60
N ILE A 74 -2.98 3.37 -7.59
CA ILE A 74 -2.13 3.68 -8.74
C ILE A 74 -1.78 2.43 -9.53
N LEU A 75 -1.36 1.38 -8.83
CA LEU A 75 -0.85 0.17 -9.45
C LEU A 75 -1.23 -1.05 -8.64
N VAL A 76 -1.73 -2.07 -9.33
CA VAL A 76 -1.90 -3.41 -8.79
C VAL A 76 -0.92 -4.32 -9.52
N SER A 77 -0.12 -5.07 -8.76
CA SER A 77 0.86 -6.00 -9.32
C SER A 77 0.79 -7.37 -8.65
N PRO A 78 1.09 -8.45 -9.39
CA PRO A 78 1.25 -9.78 -8.81
C PRO A 78 2.43 -9.82 -7.82
N PRO A 79 2.57 -10.88 -7.01
CA PRO A 79 3.69 -10.94 -6.09
C PRO A 79 4.97 -11.06 -6.91
N LEU A 80 6.07 -10.48 -6.40
CA LEU A 80 7.38 -10.77 -6.98
C LEU A 80 7.54 -12.29 -6.98
N ARG A 81 7.73 -12.88 -8.17
CA ARG A 81 8.20 -14.26 -8.27
C ARG A 81 9.60 -14.28 -7.69
N THR A 82 9.73 -14.62 -6.42
CA THR A 82 11.02 -15.06 -5.89
C THR A 82 11.24 -16.44 -6.51
N ALA A 83 12.24 -16.53 -7.38
CA ALA A 83 12.70 -17.81 -7.94
C ALA A 83 13.27 -18.71 -6.85
#